data_AF-A0A1M5NPP9-F1
#
_entry.id   AF-A0A1M5NPP9-F1
#
_cell.length_a   1.000
_cell.length_b   1.000
_cell.length_c   1.000
_cell.angle_alpha   90.00
_cell.angle_beta   90.00
_cell.angle_gamma   90.00
#
_symmetry.space_group_name_H-M   'P 1'
#
loop_
_entity.id
_entity.type
_entity.pdbx_description
1 polymer ?
#
loop_
_entity_poly.entity_id
_entity_poly.type
_entity_poly.pdbx_seq_one_letter_code
_entity_poly.pdbx_strand_id
1 'polypeptide(L)'
;MKTELNYINLSYQTNSQKEYHIPLTYQIFGQDLFSAPIILVNHALTGNSNVSGEKGWWKQLIGENQVIDTKKYTVLCFNIPGNGFDDFLIDEYEDFTPSDIAEIFLKGLETLHIKNLYAIIGGSLGGGIAWEMLVRQPQLAEIFIPIACDFKTHDWLHAQCLVQKFLLNGNDEPLQKARIHAMLCYRTPQSLNNRFQNRYDLENQRLESEDWLIYHGDALNERFSLKAYKLMNHLLMSINTEEHRLEKIDARMHLIAVDTDLFFPASEIRMCFEQLKEKKKEVFYHEIQSIHGHDAFLMEYEQLNTIIKNIL
;
A
#
# COMPACT_ATOMS: atom_id res chain seq x y z
N MET A 1 0.47 -24.42 -3.69
CA MET A 1 0.95 -23.40 -4.65
C MET A 1 2.43 -23.18 -4.41
N LYS A 2 3.26 -23.20 -5.46
CA LYS A 2 4.67 -22.78 -5.35
C LYS A 2 4.70 -21.26 -5.23
N THR A 3 4.87 -20.76 -4.01
CA THR A 3 5.03 -19.32 -3.74
C THR A 3 6.52 -18.95 -3.85
N GLU A 4 7.11 -19.24 -5.02
CA GLU A 4 8.52 -18.90 -5.27
C GLU A 4 8.64 -17.39 -5.54
N LEU A 5 9.67 -16.76 -4.99
CA LEU A 5 10.01 -15.37 -5.27
C LEU A 5 10.73 -15.33 -6.62
N ASN A 6 10.18 -14.58 -7.57
CA ASN A 6 10.72 -14.44 -8.92
C ASN A 6 11.40 -13.08 -9.08
N TYR A 7 12.30 -12.95 -10.06
CA TYR A 7 13.16 -11.78 -10.22
C TYR A 7 13.20 -11.33 -11.70
N ILE A 8 13.15 -10.02 -11.92
CA ILE A 8 13.42 -9.36 -13.20
C ILE A 8 14.56 -8.37 -12.97
N ASN A 9 15.67 -8.54 -13.68
CA ASN A 9 16.78 -7.59 -13.60
C ASN A 9 16.54 -6.43 -14.56
N LEU A 10 16.38 -5.23 -14.01
CA LEU A 10 16.13 -4.01 -14.78
C LEU A 10 17.31 -3.05 -14.62
N SER A 11 17.75 -2.46 -15.74
CA SER A 11 18.51 -1.21 -15.70
C SER A 11 17.52 -0.06 -15.72
N TYR A 12 17.54 0.78 -14.70
CA TYR A 12 16.60 1.89 -14.53
C TYR A 12 17.37 3.19 -14.27
N GLN A 13 16.96 4.26 -14.95
CA GLN A 13 17.48 5.60 -14.71
C GLN A 13 16.40 6.41 -14.00
N THR A 14 16.71 6.93 -12.80
CA THR A 14 15.78 7.76 -12.03
C THR A 14 15.58 9.12 -12.68
N ASN A 15 14.55 9.85 -12.23
CA ASN A 15 14.36 11.25 -12.61
C ASN A 15 15.58 12.14 -12.31
N SER A 16 16.37 11.80 -11.28
CA SER A 16 17.66 12.44 -10.95
C SER A 16 18.82 12.07 -11.90
N GLN A 17 18.54 11.34 -12.99
CA GLN A 17 19.48 10.89 -14.03
C GLN A 17 20.51 9.84 -13.58
N LYS A 18 20.33 9.26 -12.38
CA LYS A 18 21.23 8.23 -11.87
C LYS A 18 20.77 6.84 -12.30
N GLU A 19 21.73 6.00 -12.69
CA GLU A 19 21.47 4.63 -13.12
C GLU A 19 21.51 3.66 -11.95
N TYR A 20 20.58 2.71 -11.96
CA TYR A 20 20.42 1.65 -10.97
C TYR A 20 20.19 0.30 -11.65
N HIS A 21 20.76 -0.75 -11.07
CA HIS A 21 20.39 -2.12 -11.37
C HIS A 21 19.39 -2.60 -10.31
N ILE A 22 18.14 -2.76 -10.73
CA ILE A 22 17.02 -3.10 -9.86
C ILE A 22 16.66 -4.58 -10.05
N PRO A 23 16.84 -5.43 -9.03
CA PRO A 23 16.25 -6.77 -9.02
C PRO A 23 14.78 -6.65 -8.63
N LEU A 24 13.89 -6.40 -9.60
CA LEU A 24 12.46 -6.30 -9.35
C LEU A 24 11.92 -7.69 -9.01
N THR A 25 11.55 -7.90 -7.76
CA THR A 25 10.99 -9.18 -7.32
C THR A 25 9.47 -9.19 -7.36
N TYR A 26 8.90 -10.37 -7.57
CA TYR A 26 7.46 -10.55 -7.63
C TYR A 26 7.04 -11.97 -7.28
N GLN A 27 5.77 -12.12 -6.92
CA GLN A 27 5.14 -13.41 -6.69
C GLN A 27 3.82 -13.52 -7.46
N ILE A 28 3.51 -14.73 -7.88
CA ILE A 28 2.26 -15.09 -8.56
C ILE A 28 1.50 -16.09 -7.67
N PHE A 29 0.19 -15.89 -7.56
CA PHE A 29 -0.72 -16.76 -6.82
C PHE A 29 -1.93 -17.14 -7.69
N GLY A 30 -2.47 -18.33 -7.46
CA GLY A 30 -3.64 -18.84 -8.17
C GLY A 30 -3.32 -19.46 -9.52
N GLN A 31 -4.13 -19.17 -10.52
CA GLN A 31 -4.01 -19.75 -11.86
C GLN A 31 -2.72 -19.29 -12.55
N ASP A 32 -2.22 -20.11 -13.48
CA ASP A 32 -1.02 -19.80 -14.25
C ASP A 32 -1.19 -18.47 -15.03
N LEU A 33 -0.10 -17.72 -15.19
CA LEU A 33 -0.13 -16.46 -15.92
C LEU A 33 -0.73 -16.67 -17.33
N PHE A 34 -1.65 -15.77 -17.73
CA PHE A 34 -2.43 -15.84 -18.98
C PHE A 34 -3.48 -16.95 -19.09
N SER A 35 -3.65 -17.79 -18.07
CA SER A 35 -4.75 -18.79 -18.03
C SER A 35 -6.03 -18.26 -17.38
N ALA A 36 -5.94 -17.13 -16.68
CA ALA A 36 -7.05 -16.47 -15.99
C ALA A 36 -6.90 -14.94 -16.01
N PRO A 37 -7.95 -14.16 -15.70
CA PRO A 37 -7.84 -12.72 -15.57
C PRO A 37 -6.81 -12.34 -14.50
N ILE A 38 -5.93 -11.40 -14.84
CA ILE A 38 -4.79 -11.00 -14.00
C ILE A 38 -5.17 -9.82 -13.12
N ILE A 39 -5.02 -10.00 -11.81
CA ILE A 39 -5.17 -8.93 -10.81
C ILE A 39 -3.79 -8.54 -10.31
N LEU A 40 -3.40 -7.28 -10.52
CA LEU A 40 -2.19 -6.72 -9.92
C LEU A 40 -2.52 -6.17 -8.53
N VAL A 41 -1.76 -6.60 -7.53
CA VAL A 41 -1.80 -6.06 -6.18
C VAL A 41 -0.55 -5.22 -5.94
N ASN A 42 -0.73 -3.96 -5.54
CA ASN A 42 0.34 -3.10 -5.06
C ASN A 42 0.29 -3.02 -3.53
N HIS A 43 1.35 -3.44 -2.85
CA HIS A 43 1.37 -3.53 -1.39
C HIS A 43 1.55 -2.16 -0.71
N ALA A 44 1.10 -2.07 0.55
CA ALA A 44 1.24 -0.88 1.39
C ALA A 44 2.66 -0.73 2.00
N LEU A 45 2.86 0.29 2.85
CA LEU A 45 4.16 0.73 3.40
C LEU A 45 5.05 -0.40 3.95
N THR A 46 4.48 -1.32 4.74
CA THR A 46 5.23 -2.43 5.38
C THR A 46 4.83 -3.80 4.85
N GLY A 47 4.12 -3.82 3.71
CA GLY A 47 3.81 -5.03 2.97
C GLY A 47 4.97 -5.48 2.09
N ASN A 48 4.73 -6.56 1.35
CA ASN A 48 5.65 -7.13 0.37
C ASN A 48 4.85 -7.92 -0.69
N SER A 49 5.55 -8.56 -1.63
CA SER A 49 4.93 -9.37 -2.69
C SER A 49 4.17 -10.61 -2.20
N ASN A 50 4.34 -11.03 -0.94
CA ASN A 50 3.68 -12.21 -0.40
C ASN A 50 2.26 -11.91 0.11
N VAL A 51 1.28 -11.89 -0.80
CA VAL A 51 -0.10 -11.46 -0.50
C VAL A 51 -1.04 -12.58 -0.06
N SER A 52 -0.74 -13.85 -0.39
CA SER A 52 -1.64 -14.99 -0.15
C SER A 52 -0.88 -16.20 0.44
N GLY A 53 -1.59 -17.31 0.67
CA GLY A 53 -1.06 -18.49 1.35
C GLY A 53 -0.94 -18.29 2.87
N GLU A 54 -0.30 -19.24 3.55
CA GLU A 54 -0.25 -19.27 5.02
C GLU A 54 0.41 -18.02 5.63
N LYS A 55 1.46 -17.54 4.96
CA LYS A 55 2.27 -16.37 5.36
C LYS A 55 1.85 -15.06 4.67
N GLY A 56 0.83 -15.10 3.81
CA GLY A 56 0.39 -13.94 3.06
C GLY A 56 -0.27 -12.90 3.96
N TRP A 57 0.12 -11.63 3.82
CA TRP A 57 -0.43 -10.56 4.66
C TRP A 57 -1.87 -10.20 4.29
N TRP A 58 -2.35 -10.57 3.10
CA TRP A 58 -3.72 -10.32 2.64
C TRP A 58 -4.55 -11.60 2.42
N LYS A 59 -4.17 -12.71 3.06
CA LYS A 59 -4.78 -14.04 2.87
C LYS A 59 -6.29 -14.14 3.17
N GLN A 60 -6.86 -13.18 3.90
CA GLN A 60 -8.31 -13.09 4.17
C GLN A 60 -9.10 -12.44 3.03
N LEU A 61 -8.41 -11.79 2.08
CA LEU A 61 -8.99 -11.26 0.84
C LEU A 61 -8.63 -12.14 -0.36
N ILE A 62 -7.40 -12.66 -0.39
CA ILE A 62 -6.80 -13.37 -1.52
C ILE A 62 -6.45 -14.81 -1.11
N GLY A 63 -7.04 -15.80 -1.75
CA GLY A 63 -6.78 -17.20 -1.48
C GLY A 63 -7.87 -18.12 -2.02
N GLU A 64 -7.73 -19.44 -1.80
CA GLU A 64 -8.78 -20.36 -2.20
C GLU A 64 -10.06 -20.11 -1.40
N ASN A 65 -11.18 -19.97 -2.11
CA ASN A 65 -12.50 -19.64 -1.53
C ASN A 65 -12.55 -18.27 -0.83
N GLN A 66 -11.58 -17.38 -1.06
CA GLN A 66 -11.68 -15.98 -0.67
C GLN A 66 -12.36 -15.16 -1.76
N VAL A 67 -12.58 -13.86 -1.51
CA VAL A 67 -13.23 -12.98 -2.51
C VAL A 67 -12.40 -12.89 -3.79
N ILE A 68 -11.10 -12.69 -3.65
CA ILE A 68 -10.16 -12.86 -4.76
C ILE A 68 -9.74 -14.32 -4.77
N ASP A 69 -10.59 -15.14 -5.39
CA ASP A 69 -10.44 -16.59 -5.44
C ASP A 69 -9.29 -16.99 -6.39
N THR A 70 -8.24 -17.57 -5.82
CA THR A 70 -7.07 -18.05 -6.58
C THR A 70 -7.38 -19.22 -7.51
N LYS A 71 -8.59 -19.78 -7.47
CA LYS A 71 -9.11 -20.71 -8.49
C LYS A 71 -9.65 -20.02 -9.74
N LYS A 72 -9.89 -18.70 -9.68
CA LYS A 72 -10.53 -17.92 -10.76
C LYS A 72 -9.63 -16.85 -11.35
N TYR A 73 -8.65 -16.37 -10.58
CA TYR A 73 -7.74 -15.29 -10.98
C TYR A 73 -6.29 -15.73 -10.90
N THR A 74 -5.46 -15.04 -11.69
CA THR A 74 -4.01 -14.96 -11.46
C THR A 74 -3.74 -13.69 -10.69
N VAL A 75 -3.15 -13.79 -9.50
CA VAL A 75 -2.77 -12.62 -8.70
C VAL A 75 -1.27 -12.40 -8.82
N LEU A 76 -0.88 -11.22 -9.29
CA LEU A 76 0.50 -10.78 -9.38
C LEU A 76 0.75 -9.70 -8.33
N CYS A 77 1.87 -9.77 -7.63
CA CYS A 77 2.31 -8.68 -6.75
C CYS A 77 3.81 -8.46 -6.92
N PHE A 78 4.19 -7.25 -7.35
CA PHE A 78 5.59 -6.81 -7.31
C PHE A 78 5.95 -6.35 -5.89
N ASN A 79 7.18 -6.59 -5.51
CA ASN A 79 7.77 -6.00 -4.32
C ASN A 79 8.30 -4.59 -4.67
N ILE A 80 8.04 -3.59 -3.84
CA ILE A 80 8.63 -2.25 -4.02
C ILE A 80 10.15 -2.37 -3.82
N PRO A 81 10.98 -2.09 -4.85
CA PRO A 81 12.42 -2.23 -4.74
C PRO A 81 12.99 -1.39 -3.61
N GLY A 82 13.85 -1.98 -2.79
CA GLY A 82 14.48 -1.30 -1.67
C GLY A 82 13.70 -1.38 -0.35
N ASN A 83 12.52 -2.01 -0.33
CA ASN A 83 11.77 -2.26 0.91
C ASN A 83 12.41 -3.32 1.83
N GLY A 84 13.46 -4.02 1.37
CA GLY A 84 14.24 -4.98 2.14
C GLY A 84 13.62 -6.36 2.32
N PHE A 85 12.47 -6.68 1.71
CA PHE A 85 11.86 -8.01 1.81
C PHE A 85 12.67 -9.10 1.08
N ASP A 86 13.34 -8.71 0.00
CA ASP A 86 14.15 -9.55 -0.91
C ASP A 86 15.66 -9.32 -0.73
N ASP A 87 16.05 -8.83 0.45
CA ASP A 87 17.42 -8.43 0.81
C ASP A 87 18.02 -7.31 -0.08
N PHE A 88 17.23 -6.67 -0.94
CA PHE A 88 17.65 -5.52 -1.73
C PHE A 88 17.30 -4.20 -1.02
N LEU A 89 18.29 -3.31 -0.91
CA LEU A 89 18.18 -1.99 -0.28
C LEU A 89 18.70 -0.91 -1.23
N ILE A 90 18.10 0.27 -1.14
CA ILE A 90 18.53 1.47 -1.87
C ILE A 90 19.14 2.45 -0.87
N ASP A 91 20.41 2.78 -1.05
CA ASP A 91 21.13 3.70 -0.15
C ASP A 91 20.65 5.15 -0.31
N GLU A 92 20.66 5.65 -1.55
CA GLU A 92 20.18 7.00 -1.89
C GLU A 92 18.67 6.96 -2.15
N TYR A 93 17.91 6.66 -1.10
CA TYR A 93 16.46 6.46 -1.20
C TYR A 93 15.68 7.68 -1.71
N GLU A 94 16.26 8.90 -1.58
CA GLU A 94 15.65 10.14 -2.07
C GLU A 94 15.75 10.30 -3.60
N ASP A 95 16.50 9.43 -4.29
CA ASP A 95 16.51 9.38 -5.76
C ASP A 95 15.22 8.77 -6.35
N PHE A 96 14.39 8.12 -5.53
CA PHE A 96 13.21 7.38 -5.97
C PHE A 96 11.92 8.06 -5.50
N THR A 97 11.02 8.29 -6.45
CA THR A 97 9.67 8.79 -6.20
C THR A 97 8.62 7.70 -6.49
N PRO A 98 7.36 7.85 -6.06
CA PRO A 98 6.28 6.94 -6.46
C PRO A 98 6.12 6.81 -7.98
N SER A 99 6.42 7.88 -8.72
CA SER A 99 6.51 7.84 -10.19
C SER A 99 7.56 6.86 -10.68
N ASP A 100 8.75 6.83 -10.06
CA ASP A 100 9.82 5.90 -10.44
C ASP A 100 9.42 4.45 -10.16
N ILE A 101 8.79 4.19 -8.99
CA ILE A 101 8.30 2.86 -8.64
C ILE A 101 7.21 2.40 -9.62
N ALA A 102 6.29 3.29 -9.99
CA ALA A 102 5.28 3.00 -11.00
C ALA A 102 5.89 2.63 -12.35
N GLU A 103 6.89 3.38 -12.84
CA GLU A 103 7.59 3.07 -14.09
C GLU A 103 8.32 1.72 -14.02
N ILE A 104 8.97 1.40 -12.89
CA ILE A 104 9.61 0.10 -12.66
C ILE A 104 8.57 -1.03 -12.73
N PHE A 105 7.40 -0.86 -12.11
CA PHE A 105 6.33 -1.85 -12.17
C PHE A 105 5.77 -2.02 -13.59
N LEU A 106 5.61 -0.93 -14.34
CA LEU A 106 5.20 -0.97 -15.75
C LEU A 106 6.22 -1.72 -16.62
N LYS A 107 7.53 -1.50 -16.42
CA LYS A 107 8.60 -2.28 -17.07
C LYS A 107 8.58 -3.75 -16.67
N GLY A 108 8.24 -4.04 -15.42
CA GLY A 108 8.00 -5.39 -14.93
C GLY A 108 6.87 -6.09 -15.69
N LEU A 109 5.72 -5.42 -15.83
CA LEU A 109 4.59 -5.93 -16.62
C LEU A 109 4.96 -6.14 -18.09
N GLU A 110 5.69 -5.20 -18.71
CA GLU A 110 6.17 -5.31 -20.08
C GLU A 110 7.08 -6.53 -20.28
N THR A 111 8.00 -6.76 -19.35
CA THR A 111 8.92 -7.91 -19.36
C THR A 111 8.15 -9.23 -19.21
N LEU A 112 7.08 -9.24 -18.42
CA LEU A 112 6.19 -10.38 -18.29
C LEU A 112 5.21 -10.51 -19.47
N HIS A 113 5.24 -9.60 -20.45
CA HIS A 113 4.33 -9.53 -21.60
C HIS A 113 2.85 -9.29 -21.21
N ILE A 114 2.60 -8.65 -20.07
CA ILE A 114 1.26 -8.31 -19.60
C ILE A 114 0.90 -6.91 -20.12
N LYS A 115 -0.06 -6.84 -21.04
CA LYS A 115 -0.50 -5.58 -21.65
C LYS A 115 -1.77 -4.99 -21.03
N ASN A 116 -2.64 -5.86 -20.50
CA ASN A 116 -3.89 -5.48 -19.87
C ASN A 116 -4.07 -6.31 -18.60
N LEU A 117 -4.57 -5.66 -17.56
CA LEU A 117 -4.95 -6.24 -16.29
C LEU A 117 -6.47 -6.25 -16.19
N TYR A 118 -7.02 -7.29 -15.55
CA TYR A 118 -8.43 -7.28 -15.19
C TYR A 118 -8.69 -6.25 -14.09
N ALA A 119 -7.85 -6.23 -13.06
CA ALA A 119 -7.90 -5.23 -12.02
C ALA A 119 -6.52 -4.84 -11.50
N ILE A 120 -6.39 -3.61 -11.01
CA ILE A 120 -5.30 -3.17 -10.15
C ILE A 120 -5.88 -2.73 -8.80
N ILE A 121 -5.34 -3.29 -7.72
CA ILE A 121 -5.81 -3.07 -6.35
C ILE A 121 -4.61 -2.63 -5.51
N GLY A 122 -4.76 -1.56 -4.74
CA GLY A 122 -3.67 -1.06 -3.90
C GLY A 122 -4.20 -0.28 -2.70
N GLY A 123 -3.69 -0.62 -1.53
CA GLY A 123 -3.98 0.10 -0.29
C GLY A 123 -2.87 1.08 0.07
N SER A 124 -3.22 2.25 0.63
CA SER A 124 -2.22 3.21 1.15
C SER A 124 -1.19 3.59 0.06
N LEU A 125 0.11 3.51 0.36
CA LEU A 125 1.19 3.72 -0.62
C LEU A 125 0.99 2.93 -1.94
N GLY A 126 0.54 1.68 -1.87
CA GLY A 126 0.35 0.84 -3.06
C GLY A 126 -0.72 1.38 -4.01
N GLY A 127 -1.78 1.98 -3.45
CA GLY A 127 -2.80 2.66 -4.25
C GLY A 127 -2.31 3.97 -4.84
N GLY A 128 -1.48 4.73 -4.10
CA GLY A 128 -0.77 5.90 -4.65
C GLY A 128 0.13 5.56 -5.84
N ILE A 129 0.86 4.44 -5.78
CA ILE A 129 1.65 3.94 -6.91
C ILE A 129 0.73 3.50 -8.07
N ALA A 130 -0.42 2.88 -7.78
CA ALA A 130 -1.39 2.49 -8.82
C ALA A 130 -1.96 3.71 -9.58
N TRP A 131 -2.20 4.84 -8.91
CA TRP A 131 -2.55 6.11 -9.54
C TRP A 131 -1.49 6.57 -10.54
N GLU A 132 -0.21 6.57 -10.14
CA GLU A 132 0.91 6.91 -11.02
C GLU A 132 0.99 5.96 -12.23
N MET A 133 0.80 4.65 -12.03
CA MET A 133 0.80 3.67 -13.11
C MET A 133 -0.30 3.95 -14.15
N LEU A 134 -1.54 4.16 -13.69
CA LEU A 134 -2.68 4.34 -14.57
C LEU A 134 -2.67 5.70 -15.28
N VAL A 135 -2.13 6.74 -14.69
CA VAL A 135 -1.94 8.01 -15.39
C VAL A 135 -0.94 7.87 -16.56
N ARG A 136 0.09 7.02 -16.41
CA ARG A 136 1.08 6.72 -17.46
C ARG A 136 0.55 5.78 -18.52
N GLN A 137 -0.18 4.74 -18.13
CA GLN A 137 -0.81 3.78 -19.02
C GLN A 137 -2.32 3.70 -18.74
N PRO A 138 -3.12 4.62 -19.30
CA PRO A 138 -4.55 4.73 -18.98
C PRO A 138 -5.40 3.50 -19.31
N GLN A 139 -4.98 2.72 -20.31
CA GLN A 139 -5.64 1.50 -20.79
C GLN A 139 -5.21 0.23 -20.04
N LEU A 140 -4.30 0.35 -19.06
CA LEU A 140 -3.64 -0.81 -18.45
C LEU A 140 -4.61 -1.75 -17.73
N ALA A 141 -5.70 -1.24 -17.15
CA ALA A 141 -6.61 -2.05 -16.34
C ALA A 141 -8.08 -1.77 -16.66
N GLU A 142 -8.93 -2.79 -16.57
CA GLU A 142 -10.39 -2.63 -16.67
C GLU A 142 -11.00 -2.06 -15.37
N ILE A 143 -10.42 -2.42 -14.22
CA ILE A 143 -10.90 -2.04 -12.89
C ILE A 143 -9.74 -1.48 -12.06
N PHE A 144 -9.97 -0.38 -11.38
CA PHE A 144 -9.04 0.20 -10.41
C PHE A 144 -9.70 0.34 -9.05
N ILE A 145 -9.08 -0.25 -8.02
CA ILE A 145 -9.58 -0.24 -6.65
C ILE A 145 -8.50 0.35 -5.70
N PRO A 146 -8.40 1.68 -5.60
CA PRO A 146 -7.60 2.33 -4.56
C PRO A 146 -8.31 2.24 -3.20
N ILE A 147 -7.57 1.86 -2.15
CA ILE A 147 -8.10 1.66 -0.80
C ILE A 147 -7.33 2.53 0.20
N ALA A 148 -8.04 3.39 0.93
CA ALA A 148 -7.45 4.27 1.94
C ALA A 148 -6.22 5.03 1.41
N CYS A 149 -6.35 5.61 0.22
CA CYS A 149 -5.27 6.33 -0.46
C CYS A 149 -5.83 7.35 -1.46
N ASP A 150 -5.00 8.31 -1.84
CA ASP A 150 -5.32 9.35 -2.83
C ASP A 150 -4.22 9.46 -3.90
N PHE A 151 -4.47 10.21 -4.98
CA PHE A 151 -3.55 10.42 -6.10
C PHE A 151 -2.34 11.31 -5.75
N LYS A 152 -2.37 11.98 -4.60
CA LYS A 152 -1.28 12.80 -4.08
C LYS A 152 -1.21 12.73 -2.56
N THR A 153 -0.09 13.16 -2.02
CA THR A 153 0.13 13.34 -0.59
C THR A 153 -0.39 14.72 -0.19
N HIS A 154 -1.50 14.80 0.56
CA HIS A 154 -2.01 16.08 1.05
C HIS A 154 -1.20 16.55 2.26
N ASP A 155 -1.34 17.84 2.60
CA ASP A 155 -0.54 18.50 3.65
C ASP A 155 -0.57 17.76 4.99
N TRP A 156 -1.72 17.17 5.34
CA TRP A 156 -1.88 16.38 6.55
C TRP A 156 -0.98 15.14 6.54
N LEU A 157 -1.07 14.29 5.51
CA LEU A 157 -0.22 13.12 5.36
C LEU A 157 1.25 13.51 5.27
N HIS A 158 1.57 14.58 4.54
CA HIS A 158 2.93 15.09 4.43
C HIS A 158 3.50 15.48 5.80
N ALA A 159 2.73 16.18 6.63
CA ALA A 159 3.14 16.55 7.99
C ALA A 159 3.41 15.30 8.86
N GLN A 160 2.58 14.26 8.76
CA GLN A 160 2.81 13.00 9.47
C GLN A 160 4.10 12.30 9.00
N CYS A 161 4.34 12.25 7.69
CA CYS A 161 5.56 11.69 7.11
C CYS A 161 6.81 12.53 7.47
N LEU A 162 6.67 13.86 7.61
CA LEU A 162 7.76 14.75 8.04
C LEU A 162 8.17 14.47 9.48
N VAL A 163 7.20 14.30 10.40
CA VAL A 163 7.50 13.90 11.78
C VAL A 163 8.21 12.55 11.80
N GLN A 164 7.72 11.56 11.03
CA GLN A 164 8.43 10.29 10.88
C GLN A 164 9.84 10.45 10.32
N LYS A 165 10.06 11.31 9.32
CA LYS A 165 11.41 11.59 8.78
C LYS A 165 12.34 12.14 9.86
N PHE A 166 11.86 12.99 10.76
CA PHE A 166 12.67 13.45 11.91
C PHE A 166 12.99 12.33 12.89
N LEU A 167 12.00 11.49 13.23
CA LEU A 167 12.21 10.35 14.14
C LEU A 167 13.20 9.33 13.55
N LEU A 168 13.09 9.03 12.26
CA LEU A 168 13.98 8.10 11.54
C LEU A 168 15.42 8.61 11.40
N ASN A 169 15.64 9.92 11.54
CA ASN A 169 16.96 10.54 11.54
C ASN A 169 17.50 10.78 12.96
N GLY A 170 16.75 10.40 13.99
CA GLY A 170 17.22 10.38 15.37
C GLY A 170 18.19 9.22 15.65
N ASN A 171 18.94 9.35 16.73
CA ASN A 171 19.93 8.34 17.14
C ASN A 171 19.38 7.28 18.11
N ASP A 172 18.23 7.55 18.72
CA ASP A 172 17.67 6.74 19.80
C ASP A 172 16.40 6.04 19.32
N GLU A 173 16.52 4.74 19.05
CA GLU A 173 15.46 3.84 18.58
C GLU A 173 14.60 4.40 17.42
N PRO A 174 15.24 4.82 16.30
CA PRO A 174 14.57 5.57 15.23
C PRO A 174 13.37 4.83 14.61
N LEU A 175 13.50 3.52 14.38
CA LEU A 175 12.41 2.71 13.83
C LEU A 175 11.27 2.52 14.81
N GLN A 176 11.58 2.23 16.07
CA GLN A 176 10.57 2.03 17.11
C GLN A 176 9.74 3.31 17.28
N LYS A 177 10.38 4.46 17.42
CA LYS A 177 9.68 5.75 17.58
C LYS A 177 8.86 6.15 16.35
N ALA A 178 9.43 5.99 15.15
CA ALA A 178 8.68 6.24 13.92
C ALA A 178 7.46 5.31 13.80
N ARG A 179 7.60 4.04 14.21
CA ARG A 179 6.51 3.07 14.23
C ARG A 179 5.43 3.43 15.24
N ILE A 180 5.80 3.81 16.46
CA ILE A 180 4.86 4.27 17.49
C ILE A 180 4.05 5.45 16.95
N HIS A 181 4.72 6.47 16.39
CA HIS A 181 4.05 7.60 15.75
C HIS A 181 3.09 7.15 14.65
N ALA A 182 3.53 6.31 13.72
CA ALA A 182 2.69 5.82 12.63
C ALA A 182 1.44 5.09 13.13
N MET A 183 1.56 4.28 14.19
CA MET A 183 0.43 3.58 14.79
C MET A 183 -0.63 4.51 15.38
N LEU A 184 -0.24 5.71 15.85
CA LEU A 184 -1.18 6.72 16.33
C LEU A 184 -1.98 7.38 15.19
N CYS A 185 -1.47 7.33 13.96
CA CYS A 185 -2.18 7.77 12.77
C CYS A 185 -2.94 6.62 12.09
N TYR A 186 -2.51 5.37 12.29
CA TYR A 186 -3.21 4.21 11.75
C TYR A 186 -4.42 3.78 12.54
N ARG A 187 -4.49 4.20 13.80
CA ARG A 187 -5.58 3.94 14.74
C ARG A 187 -6.28 5.23 15.12
N THR A 188 -7.40 5.09 15.82
CA THR A 188 -8.13 6.22 16.38
C THR A 188 -8.02 6.24 17.92
N PRO A 189 -8.26 7.41 18.55
CA PRO A 189 -8.41 7.49 20.00
C PRO A 189 -9.46 6.50 20.53
N GLN A 190 -10.59 6.33 19.83
CA GLN A 190 -11.64 5.40 20.24
C GLN A 190 -11.16 3.93 20.22
N SER A 191 -10.40 3.52 19.19
CA SER A 191 -9.82 2.18 19.12
C SER A 191 -8.85 1.90 20.26
N LEU A 192 -7.96 2.83 20.60
CA LEU A 192 -7.00 2.64 21.70
C LEU A 192 -7.73 2.59 23.05
N ASN A 193 -8.63 3.55 23.30
CA ASN A 193 -9.36 3.64 24.56
C ASN A 193 -10.25 2.42 24.80
N ASN A 194 -10.91 1.90 23.76
CA ASN A 194 -11.71 0.68 23.86
C ASN A 194 -10.85 -0.55 24.20
N ARG A 195 -9.65 -0.66 23.61
CA ARG A 195 -8.75 -1.79 23.81
C ARG A 195 -8.11 -1.80 25.20
N PHE A 196 -7.58 -0.66 25.65
CA PHE A 196 -6.72 -0.60 26.84
C PHE A 196 -7.41 -0.06 28.08
N GLN A 197 -8.43 0.80 27.94
CA GLN A 197 -9.25 1.30 29.06
C GLN A 197 -8.43 1.84 30.25
N ASN A 198 -7.27 2.48 29.99
CA ASN A 198 -6.31 2.95 30.99
C ASN A 198 -5.82 1.86 31.98
N ARG A 199 -5.84 0.58 31.58
CA ARG A 199 -5.22 -0.47 32.37
C ARG A 199 -3.72 -0.24 32.49
N TYR A 200 -3.20 -0.50 33.68
CA TYR A 200 -1.84 -0.21 34.08
C TYR A 200 -1.14 -1.52 34.48
N ASP A 201 0.02 -1.76 33.87
CA ASP A 201 0.89 -2.88 34.20
C ASP A 201 1.73 -2.52 35.43
N LEU A 202 1.50 -3.24 36.53
CA LEU A 202 2.19 -3.03 37.80
C LEU A 202 3.64 -3.53 37.78
N GLU A 203 3.97 -4.51 36.94
CA GLU A 203 5.31 -5.06 36.80
C GLU A 203 6.20 -4.10 36.01
N ASN A 204 5.70 -3.64 34.86
CA ASN A 204 6.41 -2.72 33.97
C ASN A 204 6.29 -1.23 34.34
N GLN A 205 5.47 -0.91 35.36
CA GLN A 205 5.18 0.44 35.85
C GLN A 205 4.76 1.42 34.75
N ARG A 206 3.89 0.98 33.84
CA ARG A 206 3.38 1.81 32.73
C ARG A 206 1.99 1.37 32.28
N LEU A 207 1.38 2.15 31.38
CA LEU A 207 0.10 1.78 30.78
C LEU A 207 0.28 0.60 29.81
N GLU A 208 -0.68 -0.33 29.79
CA GLU A 208 -0.66 -1.44 28.81
C GLU A 208 -0.63 -0.94 27.35
N SER A 209 -1.18 0.26 27.10
CA SER A 209 -1.11 0.90 25.78
C SER A 209 0.31 1.30 25.41
N GLU A 210 1.13 1.69 26.38
CA GLU A 210 2.55 1.99 26.17
C GLU A 210 3.33 0.71 25.85
N ASP A 211 3.14 -0.35 26.65
CA ASP A 211 3.76 -1.66 26.40
C ASP A 211 3.43 -2.18 24.99
N TRP A 212 2.17 -2.03 24.56
CA TRP A 212 1.74 -2.43 23.24
C TRP A 212 2.42 -1.64 22.11
N LEU A 213 2.60 -0.32 22.29
CA LEU A 213 3.28 0.54 21.32
C LEU A 213 4.78 0.18 21.22
N ILE A 214 5.45 -0.02 22.36
CA ILE A 214 6.85 -0.44 22.42
C ILE A 214 7.04 -1.79 21.73
N TYR A 215 6.23 -2.79 22.11
CA TYR A 215 6.27 -4.13 21.53
C TYR A 215 6.16 -4.09 19.99
N HIS A 216 5.22 -3.31 19.45
CA HIS A 216 5.07 -3.21 17.99
C HIS A 216 6.17 -2.41 17.30
N GLY A 217 6.81 -1.48 18.02
CA GLY A 217 8.01 -0.81 17.54
C GLY A 217 9.19 -1.77 17.43
N ASP A 218 9.42 -2.59 18.47
CA ASP A 218 10.49 -3.59 18.51
C ASP A 218 10.28 -4.68 17.45
N ALA A 219 9.05 -5.19 17.34
CA ALA A 219 8.69 -6.18 16.32
C ALA A 219 8.86 -5.65 14.88
N LEU A 220 8.74 -4.33 14.65
CA LEU A 220 9.08 -3.76 13.35
C LEU A 220 10.60 -3.74 13.15
N ASN A 221 11.36 -3.31 14.17
CA ASN A 221 12.81 -3.22 14.12
C ASN A 221 13.48 -4.57 13.83
N GLU A 222 12.89 -5.68 14.27
CA GLU A 222 13.37 -7.03 13.97
C GLU A 222 13.19 -7.46 12.50
N ARG A 223 12.21 -6.89 11.78
CA ARG A 223 11.80 -7.37 10.45
C ARG A 223 11.96 -6.35 9.31
N PHE A 224 12.32 -5.11 9.62
CA PHE A 224 12.41 -4.02 8.64
C PHE A 224 13.68 -3.21 8.85
N SER A 225 14.45 -2.98 7.79
CA SER A 225 15.67 -2.18 7.91
C SER A 225 15.36 -0.69 7.99
N LEU A 226 16.21 0.07 8.69
CA LEU A 226 16.05 1.53 8.78
C LEU A 226 16.10 2.20 7.40
N LYS A 227 16.99 1.72 6.51
CA LYS A 227 17.11 2.22 5.13
C LYS A 227 15.83 2.00 4.34
N ALA A 228 15.29 0.78 4.40
CA ALA A 228 14.02 0.46 3.77
C ALA A 228 12.89 1.35 4.29
N TYR A 229 12.78 1.53 5.62
CA TYR A 229 11.67 2.32 6.16
C TYR A 229 11.78 3.81 5.76
N LYS A 230 13.01 4.36 5.69
CA LYS A 230 13.25 5.71 5.16
C LYS A 230 12.78 5.84 3.71
N LEU A 231 13.11 4.88 2.84
CA LEU A 231 12.60 4.83 1.47
C LEU A 231 11.08 4.80 1.45
N MET A 232 10.46 3.87 2.17
CA MET A 232 9.01 3.71 2.16
C MET A 232 8.28 4.98 2.67
N ASN A 233 8.78 5.61 3.73
CA ASN A 233 8.25 6.88 4.24
C ASN A 233 8.48 8.02 3.23
N HIS A 234 9.63 8.06 2.56
CA HIS A 234 9.92 9.05 1.52
C HIS A 234 8.97 8.93 0.32
N LEU A 235 8.71 7.72 -0.16
CA LEU A 235 7.74 7.46 -1.23
C LEU A 235 6.34 7.93 -0.83
N LEU A 236 5.91 7.57 0.38
CA LEU A 236 4.60 7.98 0.90
C LEU A 236 4.48 9.51 1.05
N MET A 237 5.57 10.20 1.36
CA MET A 237 5.62 11.67 1.49
C MET A 237 5.55 12.41 0.15
N SER A 238 5.77 11.71 -0.97
CA SER A 238 6.02 12.29 -2.30
C SER A 238 5.11 11.77 -3.40
N ILE A 239 3.98 11.13 -3.06
CA ILE A 239 2.93 10.80 -4.05
C ILE A 239 2.41 12.11 -4.62
N ASN A 240 2.45 12.28 -5.94
CA ASN A 240 2.07 13.53 -6.58
C ASN A 240 1.68 13.33 -8.06
N THR A 241 0.62 12.54 -8.27
CA THR A 241 0.10 12.30 -9.62
C THR A 241 -0.58 13.57 -10.14
N GLU A 242 -0.40 13.84 -11.44
CA GLU A 242 -1.00 15.02 -12.08
C GLU A 242 -2.53 14.94 -12.15
N GLU A 243 -3.23 15.79 -11.41
CA GLU A 243 -4.70 15.79 -11.27
C GLU A 243 -5.44 15.85 -12.62
N HIS A 244 -4.92 16.63 -13.58
CA HIS A 244 -5.53 16.78 -14.90
C HIS A 244 -5.43 15.52 -15.79
N ARG A 245 -4.63 14.52 -15.39
CA ARG A 245 -4.50 13.24 -16.12
C ARG A 245 -5.40 12.15 -15.54
N LEU A 246 -5.97 12.33 -14.35
CA LEU A 246 -6.82 11.33 -13.72
C LEU A 246 -8.07 11.04 -14.56
N GLU A 247 -8.63 12.06 -15.21
CA GLU A 247 -9.79 11.92 -16.11
C GLU A 247 -9.50 11.08 -17.37
N LYS A 248 -8.22 10.87 -17.69
CA LYS A 248 -7.79 10.07 -18.85
C LYS A 248 -7.72 8.58 -18.55
N ILE A 249 -7.72 8.17 -17.27
CA ILE A 249 -7.67 6.76 -16.86
C ILE A 249 -8.93 6.05 -17.36
N ASP A 250 -8.78 4.95 -18.11
CA ASP A 250 -9.92 4.25 -18.71
C ASP A 250 -10.61 3.32 -17.70
N ALA A 251 -9.87 2.74 -16.76
CA ALA A 251 -10.37 1.82 -15.73
C ALA A 251 -11.64 2.33 -15.02
N ARG A 252 -12.56 1.42 -14.69
CA ARG A 252 -13.68 1.70 -13.78
C ARG A 252 -13.14 1.83 -12.36
N MET A 253 -13.42 2.94 -11.69
CA MET A 253 -12.75 3.31 -10.45
C MET A 253 -13.65 3.09 -9.25
N HIS A 254 -13.17 2.36 -8.26
CA HIS A 254 -13.88 2.08 -7.01
C HIS A 254 -13.03 2.58 -5.84
N LEU A 255 -13.22 3.83 -5.45
CA LEU A 255 -12.48 4.46 -4.34
C LEU A 255 -13.07 3.94 -3.03
N ILE A 256 -12.25 3.25 -2.24
CA ILE A 256 -12.66 2.72 -0.94
C ILE A 256 -11.97 3.54 0.17
N ALA A 257 -12.75 4.30 0.94
CA ALA A 257 -12.27 5.04 2.10
C ALA A 257 -12.55 4.30 3.41
N VAL A 258 -11.95 4.75 4.51
CA VAL A 258 -12.34 4.40 5.88
C VAL A 258 -12.80 5.66 6.59
N ASP A 259 -14.00 5.64 7.15
CA ASP A 259 -14.67 6.80 7.75
C ASP A 259 -13.84 7.53 8.83
N THR A 260 -13.07 6.78 9.61
CA THR A 260 -12.23 7.31 10.71
C THR A 260 -10.74 7.37 10.39
N ASP A 261 -10.33 7.23 9.13
CA ASP A 261 -8.92 7.29 8.74
C ASP A 261 -8.30 8.65 9.13
N LEU A 262 -7.26 8.60 9.97
CA LEU A 262 -6.49 9.77 10.39
C LEU A 262 -5.20 9.93 9.60
N PHE A 263 -4.96 9.14 8.56
CA PHE A 263 -3.75 9.16 7.76
C PHE A 263 -4.04 9.50 6.30
N PHE A 264 -5.04 8.85 5.71
CA PHE A 264 -5.67 9.23 4.45
C PHE A 264 -7.16 9.57 4.71
N PRO A 265 -7.47 10.78 5.21
CA PRO A 265 -8.82 11.15 5.59
C PRO A 265 -9.87 10.87 4.51
N ALA A 266 -10.98 10.23 4.89
CA ALA A 266 -12.09 9.95 3.97
C ALA A 266 -12.64 11.21 3.29
N SER A 267 -12.57 12.38 3.96
CA SER A 267 -12.96 13.65 3.37
C SER A 267 -12.16 13.99 2.11
N GLU A 268 -10.87 13.68 2.09
CA GLU A 268 -9.97 13.96 0.97
C GLU A 268 -10.27 13.03 -0.21
N ILE A 269 -10.44 11.72 0.07
CA ILE A 269 -10.84 10.72 -0.93
C ILE A 269 -12.22 11.05 -1.51
N ARG A 270 -13.17 11.52 -0.68
CA ARG A 270 -14.49 11.94 -1.12
C ARG A 270 -14.43 13.19 -2.01
N MET A 271 -13.55 14.14 -1.71
CA MET A 271 -13.33 15.29 -2.59
C MET A 271 -12.80 14.86 -3.96
N CYS A 272 -11.80 13.96 -3.98
CA CYS A 272 -11.29 13.37 -5.23
C CYS A 272 -12.42 12.68 -6.03
N PHE A 273 -13.25 11.88 -5.34
CA PHE A 273 -14.40 11.21 -5.95
C PHE A 273 -15.37 12.21 -6.62
N GLU A 274 -15.80 13.24 -5.91
CA GLU A 274 -16.76 14.22 -6.45
C GLU A 274 -16.18 14.95 -7.66
N GLN A 275 -14.90 15.33 -7.63
CA GLN A 275 -14.21 15.96 -8.77
C GLN A 275 -14.13 15.02 -9.99
N LEU A 276 -13.83 13.74 -9.78
CA LEU A 276 -13.71 12.76 -10.87
C LEU A 276 -15.07 12.40 -11.47
N LYS A 277 -16.11 12.29 -10.65
CA LYS A 277 -17.45 11.93 -11.09
C LYS A 277 -18.07 12.97 -12.04
N GLU A 278 -17.66 14.24 -11.94
CA GLU A 278 -18.04 15.28 -12.90
C GLU A 278 -17.47 15.04 -14.31
N LYS A 279 -16.34 14.35 -14.40
CA LYS A 279 -15.55 14.16 -15.62
C LYS A 279 -15.62 12.75 -16.19
N LYS A 280 -15.89 11.75 -15.35
CA LYS A 280 -15.89 10.32 -15.69
C LYS A 280 -17.13 9.64 -15.10
N LYS A 281 -17.80 8.81 -15.92
CA LYS A 281 -19.07 8.16 -15.56
C LYS A 281 -18.91 6.95 -14.64
N GLU A 282 -17.80 6.23 -14.75
CA GLU A 282 -17.57 4.96 -14.04
C GLU A 282 -16.61 5.15 -12.87
N VAL A 283 -17.02 6.02 -11.95
CA VAL A 283 -16.33 6.28 -10.68
C VAL A 283 -17.34 6.02 -9.57
N PHE A 284 -16.95 5.20 -8.60
CA PHE A 284 -17.77 4.77 -7.47
C PHE A 284 -17.03 5.02 -6.17
N TYR A 285 -17.78 5.36 -5.12
CA TYR A 285 -17.26 5.57 -3.77
C TYR A 285 -17.85 4.54 -2.82
N HIS A 286 -16.98 3.96 -1.98
CA HIS A 286 -17.32 3.02 -0.94
C HIS A 286 -16.65 3.46 0.35
N GLU A 287 -17.24 3.15 1.49
CA GLU A 287 -16.70 3.55 2.79
C GLU A 287 -16.83 2.42 3.80
N ILE A 288 -15.71 2.01 4.36
CA ILE A 288 -15.64 1.09 5.49
C ILE A 288 -15.93 1.90 6.75
N GLN A 289 -16.88 1.42 7.56
CA GLN A 289 -17.22 2.03 8.84
C GLN A 289 -16.45 1.29 9.94
N SER A 290 -15.48 1.93 10.58
CA SER A 290 -14.66 1.28 11.60
C SER A 290 -14.12 2.28 12.59
N ILE A 291 -13.99 1.87 13.86
CA ILE A 291 -13.24 2.66 14.83
C ILE A 291 -11.72 2.52 14.63
N HIS A 292 -11.26 1.61 13.78
CA HIS A 292 -9.85 1.22 13.74
C HIS A 292 -8.96 2.13 12.89
N GLY A 293 -9.50 3.16 12.22
CA GLY A 293 -8.71 4.09 11.41
C GLY A 293 -8.12 3.44 10.16
N HIS A 294 -6.98 3.92 9.68
CA HIS A 294 -6.31 3.44 8.47
C HIS A 294 -6.16 1.90 8.42
N ASP A 295 -5.87 1.26 9.54
CA ASP A 295 -5.69 -0.21 9.60
C ASP A 295 -6.99 -1.00 9.31
N ALA A 296 -8.16 -0.34 9.22
CA ALA A 296 -9.43 -1.02 9.02
C ALA A 296 -9.48 -1.86 7.74
N PHE A 297 -8.81 -1.47 6.65
CA PHE A 297 -8.79 -2.30 5.43
C PHE A 297 -7.99 -3.62 5.59
N LEU A 298 -7.25 -3.77 6.70
CA LEU A 298 -6.54 -4.99 7.10
C LEU A 298 -7.25 -5.72 8.26
N MET A 299 -8.44 -5.28 8.66
CA MET A 299 -9.16 -5.81 9.83
C MET A 299 -10.64 -6.08 9.56
N GLU A 300 -11.31 -5.14 8.91
CA GLU A 300 -12.73 -5.17 8.55
C GLU A 300 -12.94 -6.00 7.29
N TYR A 301 -12.42 -7.23 7.29
CA TYR A 301 -12.44 -8.11 6.13
C TYR A 301 -13.86 -8.40 5.66
N GLU A 302 -14.86 -8.47 6.55
CA GLU A 302 -16.25 -8.68 6.12
C GLU A 302 -16.78 -7.53 5.24
N GLN A 303 -16.56 -6.28 5.65
CA GLN A 303 -16.97 -5.10 4.89
C GLN A 303 -16.19 -5.00 3.58
N LEU A 304 -14.86 -5.14 3.64
CA LEU A 304 -14.00 -5.07 2.47
C LEU A 304 -14.35 -6.19 1.47
N ASN A 305 -14.49 -7.43 1.95
CA ASN A 305 -14.84 -8.59 1.12
C ASN A 305 -16.20 -8.39 0.44
N THR A 306 -17.18 -7.81 1.14
CA THR A 306 -18.50 -7.51 0.56
C THR A 306 -18.38 -6.47 -0.57
N ILE A 307 -17.60 -5.41 -0.36
CA ILE A 307 -17.37 -4.38 -1.39
C ILE A 307 -16.67 -5.01 -2.61
N ILE A 308 -15.53 -5.68 -2.41
CA ILE A 308 -14.73 -6.26 -3.50
C ILE A 308 -15.52 -7.33 -4.28
N LYS A 309 -16.31 -8.16 -3.60
CA LYS A 309 -17.16 -9.19 -4.24
C LYS A 309 -18.22 -8.60 -5.17
N ASN A 310 -18.68 -7.38 -4.92
CA ASN A 310 -19.64 -6.70 -5.79
C ASN A 310 -18.98 -5.99 -6.98
N ILE A 311 -17.64 -5.91 -7.00
CA ILE A 311 -16.85 -5.25 -8.04
C ILE A 311 -16.29 -6.28 -9.04
N LEU A 312 -15.75 -7.41 -8.53
CA LEU A 312 -15.02 -8.45 -9.28
C LEU A 312 -15.88 -9.66 -9.67
#